data_AF-A0A6P5SS49-F1
#
_entry.id   AF-A0A6P5SS49-F1
#
_cell.length_a   1.000
_cell.length_b   1.000
_cell.length_c   1.000
_cell.angle_alpha   90.00
_cell.angle_beta   90.00
_cell.angle_gamma   90.00
#
_symmetry.space_group_name_H-M   'P 1'
#
loop_
_entity.id
_entity.type
_entity.pdbx_description
1 polymer ?
#
loop_
_entity_poly.entity_id
_entity_poly.type
_entity_poly.pdbx_seq_one_letter_code
_entity_poly.pdbx_strand_id
1 'polypeptide(L)'
;MKSSAIFSQGSILLLVILLSTISLVAEAQQCRPSGKIKGRKAPAGQCNQENDSDCCVAGKMYPTYTCSPPLSGSTKAYLTLNSFEAGGDGGGPSECDNKYHNDNTPVVALSTGWYNHGGRCHNNITISSNGRSVVAMVVDECDSTEGCDADHDYQPPCPNNIVDASKAVWKALGVPEDNWGGLDITWSDQCRPSGKIRGRKAPAGQCNKENHSDCCVAGKMYPTYTCSPPLSGSTKAYPTLNSFEKNGDGGGPSECDNQYHNDNTPVVALSTGWYNNGGRCHNHIRINGNGRSVVAMVVDECDSTEGCDADHDYQPPCPNNIVDASKAVWKALGVPEGNWGGLDITWSDV
;
A
#
# COMPACT_ATOMS: atom_id res chain seq x y z
N MET A 1 44.45 -26.26 -12.33
CA MET A 1 43.32 -27.15 -12.69
C MET A 1 42.20 -26.27 -13.21
N LYS A 2 41.86 -26.36 -14.50
CA LYS A 2 40.73 -25.63 -15.08
C LYS A 2 39.48 -26.50 -14.88
N SER A 3 38.56 -26.07 -14.02
CA SER A 3 37.28 -26.74 -13.84
C SER A 3 36.37 -26.31 -14.98
N SER A 4 36.23 -27.16 -16.01
CA SER A 4 35.22 -26.98 -17.05
C SER A 4 33.90 -27.48 -16.49
N ALA A 5 32.99 -26.57 -16.14
CA ALA A 5 31.62 -26.92 -15.79
C ALA A 5 30.92 -27.53 -17.02
N ILE A 6 30.73 -28.85 -17.03
CA ILE A 6 29.94 -29.56 -18.03
C ILE A 6 28.48 -29.41 -17.60
N PHE A 7 27.78 -28.40 -18.12
CA PHE A 7 26.33 -28.34 -17.99
C PHE A 7 25.73 -29.42 -18.90
N SER A 8 24.97 -30.36 -18.33
CA SER A 8 24.22 -31.36 -19.08
C SER A 8 23.26 -30.66 -20.06
N GLN A 9 23.09 -31.20 -21.27
CA GLN A 9 22.12 -30.68 -22.26
C GLN A 9 20.70 -30.54 -21.66
N GLY A 10 20.34 -31.43 -20.72
CA GLY A 10 19.08 -31.34 -19.99
C GLY A 10 18.98 -30.09 -19.09
N SER A 11 20.06 -29.68 -18.45
CA SER A 11 20.11 -28.48 -17.61
C SER A 11 20.02 -27.19 -18.42
N ILE A 12 20.58 -27.17 -19.63
CA ILE A 12 20.47 -26.03 -20.56
C ILE A 12 19.03 -25.90 -21.07
N LEU A 13 18.39 -27.01 -21.45
CA LEU A 13 17.01 -27.01 -21.91
C LEU A 13 16.04 -26.53 -20.81
N LEU A 14 16.24 -26.98 -19.57
CA LEU A 14 15.41 -26.59 -18.42
C LEU A 14 15.58 -25.09 -18.08
N LEU A 15 16.81 -24.57 -18.17
CA LEU A 15 17.08 -23.14 -18.00
C LEU A 15 16.41 -22.29 -19.10
N VAL A 16 16.44 -22.74 -20.36
CA VAL A 16 15.78 -22.04 -21.48
C VAL A 16 14.26 -22.05 -21.31
N ILE A 17 13.67 -23.17 -20.87
CA ILE A 17 12.24 -23.24 -20.56
C ILE A 17 11.89 -22.30 -19.40
N LEU A 18 12.70 -22.26 -18.34
CA LEU A 18 12.45 -21.38 -17.20
C LEU A 18 12.58 -19.89 -17.59
N LEU A 19 13.59 -19.52 -18.38
CA LEU A 19 13.77 -18.15 -18.86
C LEU A 19 12.64 -17.72 -19.81
N SER A 20 12.16 -18.63 -20.65
CA SER A 20 11.03 -18.36 -21.55
C SER A 20 9.70 -18.26 -20.81
N THR A 21 9.45 -19.07 -19.78
CA THR A 21 8.25 -18.92 -18.94
C THR A 21 8.29 -17.63 -18.12
N ILE A 22 9.44 -17.25 -17.55
CA ILE A 22 9.60 -15.95 -16.86
C ILE A 22 9.34 -14.79 -17.82
N SER A 23 9.84 -14.86 -19.06
CA SER A 23 9.64 -13.81 -20.07
C SER A 23 8.16 -13.68 -20.48
N LEU A 24 7.46 -14.81 -20.64
CA LEU A 24 6.02 -14.81 -20.96
C LEU A 24 5.16 -14.25 -19.81
N VAL A 25 5.51 -14.55 -18.55
CA VAL A 25 4.82 -14.01 -17.38
C VAL A 25 5.05 -12.49 -17.25
N ALA A 26 6.27 -12.02 -17.50
CA ALA A 26 6.58 -10.60 -17.48
C ALA A 26 5.85 -9.82 -18.59
N GLU A 27 5.72 -10.39 -19.80
CA GLU A 27 4.92 -9.77 -20.87
C GLU A 27 3.41 -9.76 -20.55
N ALA A 28 2.90 -10.77 -19.85
CA ALA A 28 1.49 -10.85 -19.44
C ALA A 28 1.14 -9.89 -18.28
N GLN A 29 2.13 -9.45 -17.49
CA GLN A 29 1.92 -8.50 -16.38
C GLN A 29 1.94 -7.02 -16.80
N GLN A 30 2.37 -6.70 -18.03
CA GLN A 30 2.39 -5.31 -18.50
C GLN A 30 1.05 -4.92 -19.12
N CYS A 31 0.40 -3.92 -18.55
CA CYS A 31 -0.83 -3.35 -19.12
C CYS A 31 -0.55 -2.78 -20.53
N ARG A 32 -1.29 -3.28 -21.52
CA ARG A 32 -1.24 -2.84 -22.92
C ARG A 32 -2.57 -2.17 -23.31
N PRO A 33 -2.58 -1.28 -24.32
CA PRO A 33 -3.84 -0.71 -24.83
C PRO A 33 -4.82 -1.82 -25.23
N SER A 34 -6.07 -1.70 -24.79
CA SER A 34 -7.16 -2.61 -25.16
C SER A 34 -7.72 -2.28 -26.56
N GLY A 35 -7.60 -1.03 -26.99
CA GLY A 35 -8.13 -0.57 -28.27
C GLY A 35 -7.67 0.83 -28.65
N LYS A 36 -8.39 1.42 -29.61
CA LYS A 36 -8.24 2.82 -30.00
C LYS A 36 -9.57 3.42 -30.44
N ILE A 37 -9.82 4.67 -30.07
CA ILE A 37 -10.97 5.46 -30.53
C ILE A 37 -10.51 6.53 -31.51
N LYS A 38 -11.33 6.80 -32.53
CA LYS A 38 -11.07 7.86 -33.51
C LYS A 38 -11.73 9.16 -33.04
N GLY A 39 -10.91 10.17 -32.81
CA GLY A 39 -11.35 11.50 -32.38
C GLY A 39 -12.36 12.11 -33.33
N ARG A 40 -13.39 12.74 -32.75
CA ARG A 40 -14.43 13.48 -33.44
C ARG A 40 -14.26 14.97 -33.11
N LYS A 41 -14.64 15.84 -34.04
CA LYS A 41 -14.67 17.28 -33.77
C LYS A 41 -15.86 17.57 -32.86
N ALA A 42 -15.59 18.17 -31.69
CA ALA A 42 -16.63 18.67 -30.81
C ALA A 42 -17.51 19.71 -31.53
N PRO A 43 -18.84 19.66 -31.39
CA PRO A 43 -19.71 20.78 -31.71
C PRO A 43 -19.34 22.04 -30.90
N ALA A 44 -19.71 23.21 -31.41
CA ALA A 44 -19.36 24.47 -30.76
C ALA A 44 -19.92 24.53 -29.33
N GLY A 45 -19.03 24.74 -28.35
CA GLY A 45 -19.37 24.85 -26.93
C GLY A 45 -19.60 23.52 -26.20
N GLN A 46 -19.33 22.37 -26.84
CA GLN A 46 -19.53 21.04 -26.23
C GLN A 46 -18.24 20.35 -25.77
N CYS A 47 -17.12 21.07 -25.75
CA CYS A 47 -15.91 20.58 -25.11
C CYS A 47 -15.44 21.62 -24.10
N ASN A 48 -15.47 21.26 -22.82
CA ASN A 48 -14.93 22.09 -21.75
C ASN A 48 -13.41 22.00 -21.74
N GLN A 49 -12.73 23.15 -21.75
CA GLN A 49 -11.27 23.27 -21.72
C GLN A 49 -10.76 23.91 -20.41
N GLU A 50 -11.60 23.99 -19.39
CA GLU A 50 -11.17 24.37 -18.04
C GLU A 50 -10.11 23.38 -17.49
N ASN A 51 -9.28 23.87 -16.55
CA ASN A 51 -8.16 23.13 -15.94
C ASN A 51 -7.25 22.39 -16.93
N ASP A 52 -6.98 23.02 -18.08
CA ASP A 52 -6.12 22.49 -19.15
C ASP A 52 -6.66 21.21 -19.83
N SER A 53 -7.98 21.01 -19.80
CA SER A 53 -8.64 19.91 -20.51
C SER A 53 -8.52 20.02 -22.03
N ASP A 54 -8.08 18.94 -22.68
CA ASP A 54 -7.90 18.84 -24.13
C ASP A 54 -9.17 18.35 -24.84
N CYS A 55 -9.46 18.89 -26.03
CA CYS A 55 -10.51 18.35 -26.91
C CYS A 55 -9.97 17.33 -27.91
N CYS A 56 -10.79 16.35 -28.28
CA CYS A 56 -10.43 15.40 -29.33
C CYS A 56 -10.19 16.07 -30.68
N VAL A 57 -9.11 15.65 -31.34
CA VAL A 57 -8.74 16.09 -32.68
C VAL A 57 -9.38 15.15 -33.69
N ALA A 58 -10.16 15.72 -34.62
CA ALA A 58 -10.83 14.97 -35.66
C ALA A 58 -9.86 14.06 -36.44
N GLY A 59 -10.11 12.76 -36.42
CA GLY A 59 -9.32 11.77 -37.14
C GLY A 59 -8.06 11.27 -36.42
N LYS A 60 -7.64 11.88 -35.30
CA LYS A 60 -6.56 11.35 -34.45
C LYS A 60 -7.04 10.07 -33.76
N MET A 61 -6.18 9.06 -33.69
CA MET A 61 -6.47 7.82 -32.95
C MET A 61 -5.93 7.96 -31.52
N TYR A 62 -6.79 7.75 -30.53
CA TYR A 62 -6.47 7.76 -29.11
C TYR A 62 -6.46 6.33 -28.58
N PRO A 63 -5.44 5.89 -27.83
CA PRO A 63 -5.45 4.57 -27.22
C PRO A 63 -6.51 4.49 -26.12
N THR A 64 -7.08 3.31 -25.95
CA THR A 64 -7.97 2.98 -24.82
C THR A 64 -7.36 1.85 -24.00
N TYR A 65 -7.73 1.76 -22.73
CA TYR A 65 -7.19 0.83 -21.77
C TYR A 65 -8.30 0.30 -20.87
N THR A 66 -8.29 -1.01 -20.63
CA THR A 66 -9.12 -1.66 -19.59
C THR A 66 -8.29 -2.03 -18.36
N CYS A 67 -7.03 -1.60 -18.33
CA CYS A 67 -6.05 -1.92 -17.30
C CYS A 67 -5.23 -0.67 -16.96
N SER A 68 -4.57 -0.71 -15.82
CA SER A 68 -3.62 0.30 -15.36
C SER A 68 -2.28 -0.35 -14.99
N PRO A 69 -1.19 0.41 -14.82
CA PRO A 69 0.07 -0.14 -14.32
C PRO A 69 -0.11 -0.90 -12.99
N PRO A 70 0.73 -1.92 -12.72
CA PRO A 70 0.62 -2.72 -11.50
C PRO A 70 0.67 -1.86 -10.23
N LEU A 71 -0.16 -2.23 -9.24
CA LEU A 71 -0.15 -1.60 -7.92
C LEU A 71 1.08 -2.02 -7.12
N SER A 72 1.52 -1.11 -6.26
CA SER A 72 2.57 -1.36 -5.26
C SER A 72 2.25 -0.56 -3.99
N GLY A 73 3.06 -0.70 -2.94
CA GLY A 73 2.96 0.15 -1.74
C GLY A 73 3.26 1.63 -1.99
N SER A 74 3.72 2.00 -3.20
CA SER A 74 4.00 3.37 -3.64
C SER A 74 3.83 3.48 -5.16
N THR A 75 2.61 3.23 -5.63
CA THR A 75 2.26 3.18 -7.07
C THR A 75 2.53 4.54 -7.72
N LYS A 76 3.34 4.56 -8.77
CA LYS A 76 3.62 5.78 -9.54
C LYS A 76 2.40 6.14 -10.39
N ALA A 77 2.04 7.42 -10.38
CA ALA A 77 0.95 7.95 -11.18
C ALA A 77 1.24 9.39 -11.61
N TYR A 78 0.41 9.88 -12.53
CA TYR A 78 0.36 11.28 -12.88
C TYR A 78 -0.90 11.90 -12.28
N LEU A 79 -0.74 12.99 -11.54
CA LEU A 79 -1.83 13.73 -10.93
C LEU A 79 -2.32 14.82 -11.89
N THR A 80 -3.61 14.82 -12.18
CA THR A 80 -4.30 15.86 -12.96
C THR A 80 -5.24 16.66 -12.05
N LEU A 81 -5.66 17.83 -12.53
CA LEU A 81 -6.58 18.71 -11.82
C LEU A 81 -7.97 18.54 -12.41
N ASN A 82 -8.96 18.34 -11.56
CA ASN A 82 -10.36 18.27 -11.96
C ASN A 82 -11.28 18.90 -10.91
N SER A 83 -12.40 19.46 -11.35
CA SER A 83 -13.51 19.90 -10.53
C SER A 83 -14.63 18.86 -10.57
N PHE A 84 -14.97 18.36 -9.38
CA PHE A 84 -16.09 17.45 -9.17
C PHE A 84 -17.39 18.19 -8.83
N GLU A 85 -17.41 19.52 -8.95
CA GLU A 85 -18.58 20.35 -8.72
C GLU A 85 -19.54 20.34 -9.92
N ALA A 86 -20.81 20.64 -9.66
CA ALA A 86 -21.79 20.79 -10.73
C ALA A 86 -21.39 21.94 -11.66
N GLY A 87 -21.22 21.63 -12.94
CA GLY A 87 -20.77 22.60 -13.96
C GLY A 87 -19.25 22.82 -13.99
N GLY A 88 -18.48 21.99 -13.29
CA GLY A 88 -17.02 21.88 -13.47
C GLY A 88 -16.66 21.09 -14.74
N ASP A 89 -15.37 20.80 -14.89
CA ASP A 89 -14.77 20.01 -15.97
C ASP A 89 -14.91 18.49 -15.79
N GLY A 90 -15.29 18.01 -14.60
CA GLY A 90 -15.59 16.59 -14.36
C GLY A 90 -16.87 16.09 -15.03
N GLY A 91 -17.62 16.98 -15.71
CA GLY A 91 -18.84 16.63 -16.44
C GLY A 91 -19.99 16.27 -15.49
N GLY A 92 -20.34 14.99 -15.44
CA GLY A 92 -21.47 14.46 -14.68
C GLY A 92 -21.20 14.26 -13.18
N PRO A 93 -22.21 13.80 -12.41
CA PRO A 93 -22.00 13.37 -11.03
C PRO A 93 -21.10 12.13 -10.96
N SER A 94 -20.32 12.00 -9.89
CA SER A 94 -19.32 10.94 -9.75
C SER A 94 -19.92 9.54 -9.63
N GLU A 95 -19.26 8.56 -10.25
CA GLU A 95 -19.78 7.20 -10.47
C GLU A 95 -20.06 6.44 -9.17
N CYS A 96 -19.24 6.63 -8.12
CA CYS A 96 -19.38 5.86 -6.89
C CYS A 96 -20.71 6.13 -6.14
N ASP A 97 -21.25 7.35 -6.21
CA ASP A 97 -22.44 7.72 -5.43
C ASP A 97 -23.44 8.64 -6.13
N ASN A 98 -23.24 8.93 -7.42
CA ASN A 98 -24.07 9.80 -8.24
C ASN A 98 -24.22 11.23 -7.66
N LYS A 99 -23.14 11.80 -7.11
CA LYS A 99 -23.13 13.16 -6.56
C LYS A 99 -21.99 14.00 -7.10
N TYR A 100 -22.17 15.31 -7.00
CA TYR A 100 -21.09 16.28 -7.13
C TYR A 100 -20.40 16.46 -5.78
N HIS A 101 -19.10 16.72 -5.81
CA HIS A 101 -18.25 16.96 -4.64
C HIS A 101 -17.66 18.37 -4.69
N ASN A 102 -17.67 19.06 -3.56
CA ASN A 102 -17.11 20.41 -3.46
C ASN A 102 -15.59 20.38 -3.67
N ASP A 103 -15.04 21.36 -4.39
CA ASP A 103 -13.61 21.48 -4.71
C ASP A 103 -12.69 21.60 -3.49
N ASN A 104 -13.26 21.96 -2.34
CA ASN A 104 -12.55 22.01 -1.06
C ASN A 104 -12.55 20.66 -0.32
N THR A 105 -13.14 19.61 -0.90
CA THR A 105 -13.12 18.24 -0.36
C THR A 105 -12.02 17.45 -1.07
N PRO A 106 -11.09 16.79 -0.35
CA PRO A 106 -10.04 15.99 -0.98
C PRO A 106 -10.62 14.68 -1.55
N VAL A 107 -11.07 14.76 -2.81
CA VAL A 107 -11.59 13.64 -3.59
C VAL A 107 -10.82 13.46 -4.89
N VAL A 108 -10.85 12.24 -5.44
CA VAL A 108 -10.20 11.86 -6.69
C VAL A 108 -11.01 10.88 -7.53
N ALA A 109 -10.73 10.86 -8.83
CA ALA A 109 -11.02 9.77 -9.74
C ALA A 109 -9.76 8.94 -10.01
N LEU A 110 -9.92 7.66 -10.33
CA LEU A 110 -8.82 6.78 -10.72
C LEU A 110 -9.03 6.25 -12.13
N SER A 111 -7.96 6.09 -12.91
CA SER A 111 -8.04 5.38 -14.19
C SER A 111 -8.73 4.02 -14.05
N THR A 112 -9.51 3.60 -15.05
CA THR A 112 -10.33 2.37 -15.09
C THR A 112 -9.71 1.15 -14.40
N GLY A 113 -8.45 0.83 -14.74
CA GLY A 113 -7.79 -0.35 -14.16
C GLY A 113 -7.51 -0.24 -12.66
N TRP A 114 -7.23 0.96 -12.15
CA TRP A 114 -7.08 1.22 -10.72
C TRP A 114 -8.42 1.41 -10.01
N TYR A 115 -9.40 2.03 -10.67
CA TYR A 115 -10.76 2.14 -10.15
C TYR A 115 -11.38 0.76 -9.86
N ASN A 116 -11.06 -0.22 -10.72
CA ASN A 116 -11.37 -1.64 -10.54
C ASN A 116 -12.87 -1.90 -10.36
N HIS A 117 -13.68 -1.42 -11.32
CA HIS A 117 -15.14 -1.60 -11.33
C HIS A 117 -15.80 -1.17 -10.01
N GLY A 118 -15.40 0.00 -9.48
CA GLY A 118 -15.88 0.53 -8.21
C GLY A 118 -15.32 -0.16 -6.96
N GLY A 119 -14.38 -1.11 -7.10
CA GLY A 119 -13.74 -1.80 -5.97
C GLY A 119 -12.98 -0.86 -5.02
N ARG A 120 -12.66 0.36 -5.47
CA ARG A 120 -12.07 1.43 -4.65
C ARG A 120 -13.04 2.53 -4.23
N CYS A 121 -14.31 2.46 -4.60
CA CYS A 121 -15.27 3.50 -4.24
C CYS A 121 -15.31 3.77 -2.73
N HIS A 122 -15.18 5.04 -2.36
CA HIS A 122 -15.14 5.54 -0.98
C HIS A 122 -13.99 4.97 -0.13
N ASN A 123 -13.02 4.30 -0.76
CA ASN A 123 -11.74 4.02 -0.14
C ASN A 123 -10.88 5.28 -0.19
N ASN A 124 -10.05 5.42 0.84
CA ASN A 124 -9.10 6.52 0.89
C ASN A 124 -7.78 6.03 0.29
N ILE A 125 -7.10 6.92 -0.42
CA ILE A 125 -5.73 6.71 -0.87
C ILE A 125 -4.84 7.79 -0.28
N THR A 126 -3.57 7.47 -0.08
CA THR A 126 -2.55 8.45 0.27
C THR A 126 -1.81 8.84 -0.98
N ILE A 127 -1.87 10.11 -1.36
CA ILE A 127 -1.14 10.69 -2.47
C ILE A 127 0.07 11.41 -1.91
N SER A 128 1.26 11.16 -2.45
CA SER A 128 2.52 11.73 -1.98
C SER A 128 3.34 12.33 -3.12
N SER A 129 3.85 13.54 -2.90
CA SER A 129 4.77 14.23 -3.80
C SER A 129 5.55 15.30 -3.03
N ASN A 130 6.80 15.57 -3.45
CA ASN A 130 7.65 16.62 -2.87
C ASN A 130 7.76 16.61 -1.33
N GLY A 131 7.78 15.42 -0.73
CA GLY A 131 7.89 15.25 0.73
C GLY A 131 6.61 15.58 1.52
N ARG A 132 5.49 15.81 0.84
CA ARG A 132 4.16 15.99 1.43
C ARG A 132 3.23 14.87 1.00
N SER A 133 2.20 14.64 1.81
CA SER A 133 1.17 13.64 1.55
C SER A 133 -0.20 14.17 1.92
N VAL A 134 -1.22 13.73 1.19
CA VAL A 134 -2.63 14.00 1.47
C VAL A 134 -3.44 12.71 1.36
N VAL A 135 -4.45 12.57 2.21
CA VAL A 135 -5.43 11.49 2.11
C VAL A 135 -6.62 12.02 1.32
N ALA A 136 -6.99 11.32 0.25
CA ALA A 136 -8.13 11.66 -0.59
C ALA A 136 -9.06 10.45 -0.76
N MET A 137 -10.36 10.70 -0.88
CA MET A 137 -11.36 9.67 -1.10
C MET A 137 -11.57 9.45 -2.60
N VAL A 138 -11.57 8.19 -3.03
CA VAL A 138 -11.94 7.82 -4.41
C VAL A 138 -13.45 7.94 -4.54
N VAL A 139 -13.90 8.77 -5.47
CA VAL A 139 -15.33 9.03 -5.72
C VAL A 139 -15.75 8.73 -7.14
N ASP A 140 -14.80 8.56 -8.06
CA ASP A 140 -15.11 8.48 -9.48
C ASP A 140 -14.15 7.60 -10.29
N GLU A 141 -14.54 7.30 -11.51
CA GLU A 141 -13.69 6.71 -12.53
C GLU A 141 -13.16 7.80 -13.48
N CYS A 142 -11.86 7.76 -13.79
CA CYS A 142 -11.31 8.46 -14.95
C CYS A 142 -11.31 7.47 -16.12
N ASP A 143 -12.37 7.50 -16.94
CA ASP A 143 -12.65 6.47 -17.94
C ASP A 143 -11.57 6.44 -19.03
N SER A 144 -10.81 5.34 -19.07
CA SER A 144 -9.74 5.10 -20.04
C SER A 144 -10.20 4.23 -21.22
N THR A 145 -11.47 3.84 -21.25
CA THR A 145 -12.08 2.95 -22.25
C THR A 145 -12.85 3.70 -23.32
N GLU A 146 -13.47 4.81 -22.99
CA GLU A 146 -14.32 5.61 -23.87
C GLU A 146 -13.91 7.10 -23.90
N GLY A 147 -14.48 7.87 -24.83
CA GLY A 147 -14.17 9.29 -25.03
C GLY A 147 -14.40 9.77 -26.46
N CYS A 148 -14.17 11.06 -26.70
CA CYS A 148 -14.39 11.73 -27.99
C CYS A 148 -15.85 11.67 -28.50
N ASP A 149 -16.81 11.60 -27.58
CA ASP A 149 -18.25 11.58 -27.84
C ASP A 149 -18.99 12.59 -26.94
N ALA A 150 -20.32 12.60 -27.03
CA ALA A 150 -21.14 13.56 -26.30
C ALA A 150 -21.26 13.26 -24.80
N ASP A 151 -21.03 12.03 -24.37
CA ASP A 151 -21.14 11.64 -22.96
C ASP A 151 -19.86 12.04 -22.18
N HIS A 152 -18.75 12.22 -22.90
CA HIS A 152 -17.44 12.62 -22.36
C HIS A 152 -17.01 14.03 -22.81
N ASP A 153 -17.95 14.92 -23.12
CA ASP A 153 -17.68 16.30 -23.58
C ASP A 153 -16.63 16.42 -24.70
N TYR A 154 -16.57 15.39 -25.56
CA TYR A 154 -15.59 15.24 -26.63
C TYR A 154 -14.12 15.35 -26.17
N GLN A 155 -13.84 15.10 -24.90
CA GLN A 155 -12.50 14.94 -24.34
C GLN A 155 -11.94 13.55 -24.68
N PRO A 156 -10.60 13.38 -24.79
CA PRO A 156 -10.00 12.08 -25.07
C PRO A 156 -10.19 11.09 -23.91
N PRO A 157 -10.11 9.78 -24.18
CA PRO A 157 -10.06 8.79 -23.11
C PRO A 157 -8.95 9.11 -22.11
N CYS A 158 -9.25 8.92 -20.82
CA CYS A 158 -8.30 9.13 -19.76
C CYS A 158 -7.06 8.23 -19.95
N PRO A 159 -5.83 8.72 -19.71
CA PRO A 159 -4.67 7.86 -19.64
C PRO A 159 -4.84 6.82 -18.50
N ASN A 160 -4.12 5.71 -18.61
CA ASN A 160 -4.33 4.57 -17.70
C ASN A 160 -3.55 4.64 -16.37
N ASN A 161 -2.88 5.76 -16.11
CA ASN A 161 -2.01 5.97 -14.96
C ASN A 161 -2.32 7.30 -14.24
N ILE A 162 -3.57 7.75 -14.30
CA ILE A 162 -4.04 9.01 -13.74
C ILE A 162 -4.66 8.82 -12.36
N VAL A 163 -4.31 9.74 -11.47
CA VAL A 163 -5.13 10.11 -10.31
C VAL A 163 -5.66 11.51 -10.60
N ASP A 164 -6.94 11.63 -10.82
CA ASP A 164 -7.54 12.90 -11.23
C ASP A 164 -8.17 13.59 -10.02
N ALA A 165 -7.71 14.78 -9.67
CA ALA A 165 -7.83 15.26 -8.29
C ALA A 165 -8.41 16.66 -8.14
N SER A 166 -9.26 16.78 -7.12
CA SER A 166 -9.85 18.05 -6.67
C SER A 166 -8.80 19.09 -6.27
N LYS A 167 -9.17 20.38 -6.36
CA LYS A 167 -8.34 21.52 -5.92
C LYS A 167 -7.82 21.36 -4.48
N ALA A 168 -8.59 20.75 -3.59
CA ALA A 168 -8.20 20.48 -2.21
C ALA A 168 -6.95 19.57 -2.11
N VAL A 169 -6.84 18.55 -2.96
CA VAL A 169 -5.69 17.63 -2.98
C VAL A 169 -4.42 18.40 -3.36
N TRP A 170 -4.50 19.21 -4.41
CA TRP A 170 -3.39 20.04 -4.88
C TRP A 170 -2.92 21.05 -3.81
N LYS A 171 -3.87 21.74 -3.15
CA LYS A 171 -3.57 22.64 -2.02
C LYS A 171 -2.89 21.91 -0.87
N ALA A 172 -3.36 20.72 -0.50
CA ALA A 172 -2.80 19.94 0.60
C ALA A 172 -1.39 19.42 0.30
N LEU A 173 -1.09 19.08 -0.97
CA LEU A 173 0.26 18.76 -1.43
C LEU A 173 1.19 19.99 -1.46
N GLY A 174 0.66 21.20 -1.28
CA GLY A 174 1.45 22.44 -1.23
C GLY A 174 2.02 22.86 -2.56
N VAL A 175 1.42 22.44 -3.66
CA VAL A 175 1.81 22.84 -5.01
C VAL A 175 1.26 24.25 -5.27
N PRO A 176 2.08 25.23 -5.69
CA PRO A 176 1.59 26.55 -6.08
C PRO A 176 0.54 26.45 -7.19
N GLU A 177 -0.53 27.25 -7.12
CA GLU A 177 -1.66 27.20 -8.07
C GLU A 177 -1.21 27.37 -9.54
N ASP A 178 -0.24 28.23 -9.81
CA ASP A 178 0.34 28.43 -11.16
C ASP A 178 1.06 27.20 -11.73
N ASN A 179 1.27 26.16 -10.92
CA ASN A 179 1.91 24.90 -11.31
C ASN A 179 0.93 23.70 -11.26
N TRP A 180 -0.37 23.96 -11.18
CA TRP A 180 -1.38 22.90 -11.28
C TRP A 180 -1.57 22.48 -12.74
N GLY A 181 -2.13 21.28 -12.96
CA GLY A 181 -2.40 20.73 -14.29
C GLY A 181 -1.61 19.45 -14.61
N GLY A 182 -0.50 19.20 -13.90
CA GLY A 182 0.24 17.95 -14.07
C GLY A 182 1.40 17.75 -13.11
N LEU A 183 1.40 16.64 -12.36
CA LEU A 183 2.43 16.35 -11.37
C LEU A 183 2.71 14.84 -11.25
N ASP A 184 3.99 14.45 -11.31
CA ASP A 184 4.39 13.10 -10.95
C ASP A 184 4.19 12.87 -9.44
N ILE A 185 3.48 11.79 -9.12
CA ILE A 185 3.14 11.41 -7.75
C ILE A 185 3.40 9.93 -7.50
N THR A 186 3.31 9.57 -6.22
CA THR A 186 3.07 8.19 -5.80
C THR A 186 1.79 8.12 -5.00
N TRP A 187 1.08 6.99 -5.06
CA TRP A 187 -0.09 6.74 -4.24
C TRP A 187 -0.16 5.31 -3.72
N SER A 188 -0.91 5.13 -2.64
CA SER A 188 -1.19 3.83 -2.03
C SER A 188 -2.58 3.81 -1.43
N ASP A 189 -3.21 2.63 -1.40
CA ASP A 189 -4.43 2.43 -0.64
C ASP A 189 -4.17 2.72 0.85
N GLN A 190 -5.09 3.42 1.52
CA GLN A 190 -5.05 3.52 2.98
C GLN A 190 -5.36 2.15 3.57
N CYS A 191 -4.47 1.67 4.45
CA CYS A 191 -4.69 0.41 5.12
C CYS A 191 -5.94 0.49 6.03
N ARG A 192 -6.91 -0.38 5.75
CA ARG A 192 -8.13 -0.57 6.55
C ARG A 192 -8.15 -1.99 7.12
N PRO A 193 -8.91 -2.25 8.20
CA PRO A 193 -9.11 -3.61 8.68
C PRO A 193 -9.64 -4.50 7.55
N SER A 194 -9.00 -5.65 7.32
CA SER A 194 -9.45 -6.67 6.37
C SER A 194 -10.62 -7.49 6.94
N GLY A 195 -10.76 -7.53 8.26
CA GLY A 195 -11.82 -8.28 8.94
C GLY A 195 -11.87 -7.99 10.43
N LYS A 196 -12.56 -8.88 11.16
CA LYS A 196 -12.60 -8.89 12.62
C LYS A 196 -12.70 -10.31 13.16
N ILE A 197 -11.96 -10.60 14.23
CA ILE A 197 -12.05 -11.86 14.99
C ILE A 197 -12.77 -11.61 16.31
N ARG A 198 -13.60 -12.58 16.71
CA ARG A 198 -14.29 -12.55 18.01
C ARG A 198 -13.42 -13.22 19.07
N GLY A 199 -13.03 -12.46 20.09
CA GLY A 199 -12.22 -12.94 21.19
C GLY A 199 -12.85 -14.13 21.91
N ARG A 200 -12.01 -15.12 22.22
CA ARG A 200 -12.37 -16.31 22.99
C ARG A 200 -11.74 -16.22 24.37
N LYS A 201 -12.40 -16.80 25.37
CA LYS A 201 -11.81 -16.92 26.70
C LYS A 201 -10.72 -17.99 26.65
N ALA A 202 -9.48 -17.61 26.94
CA ALA A 202 -8.39 -18.55 27.08
C ALA A 202 -8.70 -19.59 28.18
N PRO A 203 -8.43 -20.89 27.94
CA PRO A 203 -8.37 -21.89 28.99
C PRO A 203 -7.34 -21.52 30.06
N ALA A 204 -7.50 -22.08 31.27
CA ALA A 204 -6.62 -21.76 32.39
C ALA A 204 -5.17 -22.10 32.04
N GLY A 205 -4.28 -21.11 32.13
CA GLY A 205 -2.84 -21.25 31.87
C GLY A 205 -2.43 -21.23 30.39
N GLN A 206 -3.36 -21.01 29.45
CA GLN A 206 -3.08 -21.00 28.00
C GLN A 206 -2.95 -19.61 27.39
N CYS A 207 -2.93 -18.56 28.20
CA CYS A 207 -2.57 -17.23 27.72
C CYS A 207 -1.36 -16.72 28.50
N ASN A 208 -0.26 -16.55 27.78
CA ASN A 208 0.95 -15.96 28.32
C ASN A 208 0.76 -14.43 28.47
N LYS A 209 1.04 -13.92 29.67
CA LYS A 209 0.96 -12.50 30.03
C LYS A 209 2.32 -11.88 30.35
N GLU A 210 3.41 -12.58 30.05
CA GLU A 210 4.76 -12.01 30.13
C GLU A 210 4.86 -10.78 29.20
N ASN A 211 5.80 -9.87 29.52
CA ASN A 211 6.06 -8.62 28.79
C ASN A 211 4.83 -7.74 28.47
N HIS A 212 3.80 -7.80 29.31
CA HIS A 212 2.56 -7.04 29.15
C HIS A 212 1.64 -7.50 28.01
N SER A 213 1.77 -8.74 27.55
CA SER A 213 0.86 -9.32 26.56
C SER A 213 -0.56 -9.44 27.11
N ASP A 214 -1.52 -8.88 26.37
CA ASP A 214 -2.95 -8.91 26.71
C ASP A 214 -3.61 -10.20 26.18
N CYS A 215 -4.51 -10.78 26.98
CA CYS A 215 -5.34 -11.90 26.51
C CYS A 215 -6.60 -11.39 25.81
N CYS A 216 -7.10 -12.17 24.85
CA CYS A 216 -8.40 -11.91 24.26
C CYS A 216 -9.54 -11.91 25.29
N VAL A 217 -10.43 -10.93 25.16
CA VAL A 217 -11.63 -10.80 25.97
C VAL A 217 -12.77 -11.49 25.24
N ALA A 218 -13.42 -12.42 25.93
CA ALA A 218 -14.54 -13.18 25.39
C ALA A 218 -15.64 -12.27 24.81
N GLY A 219 -15.94 -12.41 23.52
CA GLY A 219 -16.96 -11.65 22.83
C GLY A 219 -16.55 -10.26 22.34
N LYS A 220 -15.37 -9.74 22.70
CA LYS A 220 -14.83 -8.50 22.10
C LYS A 220 -14.43 -8.77 20.65
N MET A 221 -14.75 -7.84 19.74
CA MET A 221 -14.30 -7.91 18.35
C MET A 221 -12.95 -7.21 18.21
N TYR A 222 -11.98 -7.91 17.63
CA TYR A 222 -10.64 -7.41 17.34
C TYR A 222 -10.51 -7.22 15.82
N PRO A 223 -10.05 -6.06 15.33
CA PRO A 223 -9.80 -5.89 13.90
C PRO A 223 -8.63 -6.77 13.45
N THR A 224 -8.71 -7.26 12.22
CA THR A 224 -7.59 -7.94 11.55
C THR A 224 -7.15 -7.10 10.36
N TYR A 225 -5.90 -7.25 9.95
CA TYR A 225 -5.28 -6.47 8.88
C TYR A 225 -4.37 -7.34 8.03
N THR A 226 -4.53 -7.27 6.71
CA THR A 226 -3.59 -7.83 5.72
C THR A 226 -2.63 -6.78 5.17
N CYS A 227 -2.67 -5.57 5.73
CA CYS A 227 -1.90 -4.42 5.30
C CYS A 227 -1.32 -3.70 6.51
N SER A 228 -0.38 -2.78 6.26
CA SER A 228 0.22 -1.90 7.25
C SER A 228 0.24 -0.46 6.72
N PRO A 229 0.45 0.56 7.57
CA PRO A 229 0.61 1.94 7.11
C PRO A 229 1.70 2.07 6.02
N PRO A 230 1.60 3.07 5.13
CA PRO A 230 2.54 3.23 4.04
C PRO A 230 3.97 3.44 4.54
N LEU A 231 4.92 2.87 3.82
CA LEU A 231 6.34 3.03 4.10
C LEU A 231 6.81 4.42 3.69
N SER A 232 7.77 4.96 4.44
CA SER A 232 8.50 6.18 4.12
C SER A 232 9.96 6.02 4.50
N GLY A 233 10.79 7.04 4.23
CA GLY A 233 12.17 7.08 4.73
C GLY A 233 12.29 7.13 6.27
N SER A 234 11.17 7.33 6.98
CA SER A 234 11.09 7.37 8.44
C SER A 234 9.70 6.89 8.89
N THR A 235 9.39 5.62 8.60
CA THR A 235 8.08 5.02 8.86
C THR A 235 7.79 4.99 10.35
N LYS A 236 6.73 5.67 10.80
CA LYS A 236 6.32 5.64 12.20
C LYS A 236 5.77 4.27 12.57
N ALA A 237 6.17 3.76 13.73
CA ALA A 237 5.68 2.50 14.27
C ALA A 237 5.58 2.55 15.79
N TYR A 238 4.76 1.65 16.34
CA TYR A 238 4.74 1.37 17.77
C TYR A 238 5.58 0.13 18.03
N PRO A 239 6.66 0.23 18.81
CA PRO A 239 7.47 -0.91 19.15
C PRO A 239 6.87 -1.62 20.35
N THR A 240 6.81 -2.94 20.28
CA THR A 240 6.46 -3.81 21.41
C THR A 240 7.70 -4.57 21.87
N LEU A 241 7.61 -5.14 23.06
CA LEU A 241 8.66 -5.97 23.62
C LEU A 241 8.26 -7.43 23.43
N ASN A 242 9.18 -8.22 22.88
CA ASN A 242 8.98 -9.66 22.72
C ASN A 242 10.29 -10.42 22.93
N SER A 243 10.19 -11.63 23.46
CA SER A 243 11.26 -12.61 23.52
C SER A 243 11.07 -13.66 22.43
N PHE A 244 12.06 -13.71 21.53
CA PHE A 244 12.17 -14.73 20.48
C PHE A 244 12.91 -15.99 20.96
N GLU A 245 13.19 -16.09 22.27
CA GLU A 245 13.83 -17.26 22.85
C GLU A 245 12.85 -18.43 22.98
N LYS A 246 13.40 -19.63 23.09
CA LYS A 246 12.60 -20.81 23.42
C LYS A 246 11.94 -20.63 24.79
N ASN A 247 10.62 -20.79 24.84
CA ASN A 247 9.77 -20.51 26.00
C ASN A 247 9.69 -19.02 26.38
N GLY A 248 10.04 -18.12 25.46
CA GLY A 248 9.64 -16.71 25.54
C GLY A 248 8.15 -16.53 25.24
N ASP A 249 7.72 -15.28 25.20
CA ASP A 249 6.36 -14.86 24.88
C ASP A 249 6.08 -14.74 23.38
N GLY A 250 7.10 -14.86 22.52
CA GLY A 250 6.95 -14.91 21.06
C GLY A 250 6.33 -16.22 20.53
N GLY A 251 6.04 -17.17 21.42
CA GLY A 251 5.41 -18.43 21.06
C GLY A 251 6.37 -19.40 20.37
N GLY A 252 6.08 -19.71 19.10
CA GLY A 252 6.82 -20.67 18.29
C GLY A 252 8.19 -20.16 17.80
N PRO A 253 8.93 -20.99 17.04
CA PRO A 253 10.11 -20.51 16.31
C PRO A 253 9.71 -19.50 15.23
N SER A 254 10.59 -18.55 14.92
CA SER A 254 10.31 -17.44 14.02
C SER A 254 10.12 -17.85 12.56
N GLU A 255 9.20 -17.18 11.86
CA GLU A 255 8.71 -17.60 10.55
C GLU A 255 9.78 -17.59 9.45
N CYS A 256 10.75 -16.67 9.49
CA CYS A 256 11.74 -16.56 8.42
C CYS A 256 12.71 -17.75 8.32
N ASP A 257 13.04 -18.39 9.45
CA ASP A 257 14.07 -19.44 9.48
C ASP A 257 13.74 -20.64 10.39
N ASN A 258 12.56 -20.66 11.00
CA ASN A 258 12.11 -21.69 11.92
C ASN A 258 13.10 -21.91 13.08
N GLN A 259 13.68 -20.83 13.62
CA GLN A 259 14.59 -20.84 14.76
C GLN A 259 14.11 -19.92 15.90
N TYR A 260 14.70 -20.13 17.08
CA TYR A 260 14.59 -19.21 18.20
C TYR A 260 15.82 -18.30 18.23
N HIS A 261 15.64 -17.03 18.59
CA HIS A 261 16.71 -16.04 18.66
C HIS A 261 16.97 -15.61 20.10
N ASN A 262 18.25 -15.47 20.47
CA ASN A 262 18.62 -15.03 21.81
C ASN A 262 18.21 -13.57 22.06
N ASP A 263 17.75 -13.25 23.26
CA ASP A 263 17.29 -11.91 23.67
C ASP A 263 18.38 -10.83 23.61
N ASN A 264 19.65 -11.22 23.51
CA ASN A 264 20.78 -10.32 23.31
C ASN A 264 21.10 -10.07 21.83
N THR A 265 20.33 -10.63 20.90
CA THR A 265 20.45 -10.42 19.46
C THR A 265 19.43 -9.37 19.02
N PRO A 266 19.83 -8.29 18.30
CA PRO A 266 18.88 -7.30 17.82
C PRO A 266 18.07 -7.84 16.64
N VAL A 267 16.95 -8.49 16.97
CA VAL A 267 15.97 -9.02 16.02
C VAL A 267 14.57 -8.45 16.27
N VAL A 268 13.74 -8.47 15.24
CA VAL A 268 12.35 -7.99 15.28
C VAL A 268 11.40 -8.85 14.46
N ALA A 269 10.11 -8.80 14.83
CA ALA A 269 8.99 -9.13 13.95
C ALA A 269 8.35 -7.86 13.39
N LEU A 270 7.75 -7.95 12.21
CA LEU A 270 6.99 -6.85 11.61
C LEU A 270 5.53 -7.25 11.43
N SER A 271 4.60 -6.30 11.62
CA SER A 271 3.19 -6.53 11.25
C SER A 271 3.06 -7.06 9.83
N THR A 272 2.07 -7.94 9.58
CA THR A 272 1.83 -8.64 8.31
C THR A 272 2.10 -7.81 7.05
N GLY A 273 1.54 -6.60 6.97
CA GLY A 273 1.72 -5.74 5.79
C GLY A 273 3.16 -5.24 5.58
N TRP A 274 3.90 -4.98 6.66
CA TRP A 274 5.32 -4.63 6.61
C TRP A 274 6.22 -5.84 6.45
N TYR A 275 5.87 -6.99 7.03
CA TYR A 275 6.56 -8.27 6.80
C TYR A 275 6.56 -8.67 5.32
N ASN A 276 5.46 -8.36 4.62
CA ASN A 276 5.33 -8.47 3.16
C ASN A 276 5.57 -9.90 2.66
N ASN A 277 4.89 -10.88 3.28
CA ASN A 277 4.96 -12.30 2.93
C ASN A 277 6.42 -12.80 2.82
N GLY A 278 7.20 -12.54 3.88
CA GLY A 278 8.62 -12.88 3.95
C GLY A 278 9.54 -12.04 3.07
N GLY A 279 9.02 -11.05 2.33
CA GLY A 279 9.82 -10.16 1.49
C GLY A 279 10.86 -9.34 2.26
N ARG A 280 10.73 -9.22 3.59
CA ARG A 280 11.72 -8.62 4.49
C ARG A 280 12.53 -9.62 5.32
N CYS A 281 12.32 -10.93 5.18
CA CYS A 281 13.06 -11.90 5.97
C CYS A 281 14.57 -11.75 5.82
N HIS A 282 15.26 -11.71 6.96
CA HIS A 282 16.70 -11.51 7.09
C HIS A 282 17.24 -10.18 6.53
N ASN A 283 16.37 -9.29 6.07
CA ASN A 283 16.75 -7.91 5.80
C ASN A 283 16.92 -7.16 7.12
N HIS A 284 17.67 -6.07 7.05
CA HIS A 284 17.93 -5.22 8.20
C HIS A 284 17.12 -3.94 8.10
N ILE A 285 16.57 -3.52 9.23
CA ILE A 285 15.91 -2.22 9.37
C ILE A 285 16.67 -1.37 10.39
N ARG A 286 16.68 -0.05 10.17
CA ARG A 286 17.17 0.92 11.14
C ARG A 286 16.00 1.46 11.93
N ILE A 287 16.03 1.24 13.23
CA ILE A 287 15.04 1.73 14.19
C ILE A 287 15.62 2.95 14.90
N ASN A 288 14.88 4.05 14.92
CA ASN A 288 15.24 5.29 15.61
C ASN A 288 14.21 5.59 16.71
N GLY A 289 14.71 5.83 17.92
CA GLY A 289 13.88 6.12 19.09
C GLY A 289 14.75 6.60 20.26
N ASN A 290 14.18 7.42 21.15
CA ASN A 290 14.87 7.91 22.34
C ASN A 290 16.23 8.60 22.04
N GLY A 291 16.32 9.30 20.90
CA GLY A 291 17.55 9.96 20.44
C GLY A 291 18.68 9.00 20.02
N ARG A 292 18.40 7.71 19.89
CA ARG A 292 19.34 6.67 19.47
C ARG A 292 18.82 5.91 18.26
N SER A 293 19.70 5.11 17.67
CA SER A 293 19.39 4.25 16.54
C SER A 293 20.01 2.87 16.73
N VAL A 294 19.32 1.84 16.26
CA VAL A 294 19.81 0.45 16.23
C VAL A 294 19.43 -0.19 14.91
N VAL A 295 20.30 -1.05 14.39
CA VAL A 295 19.99 -1.89 13.23
C VAL A 295 19.59 -3.27 13.76
N ALA A 296 18.44 -3.76 13.32
CA ALA A 296 17.90 -5.05 13.72
C ALA A 296 17.53 -5.88 12.49
N MET A 297 17.66 -7.20 12.60
CA MET A 297 17.29 -8.15 11.56
C MET A 297 15.81 -8.52 11.72
N VAL A 298 15.07 -8.52 10.61
CA VAL A 298 13.69 -9.03 10.58
C VAL A 298 13.76 -10.56 10.55
N VAL A 299 13.17 -11.20 11.55
CA VAL A 299 13.20 -12.67 11.69
C VAL A 299 11.81 -13.29 11.71
N ASP A 300 10.76 -12.49 11.91
CA ASP A 300 9.42 -13.02 12.16
C ASP A 300 8.30 -12.10 11.65
N GLU A 301 7.10 -12.66 11.61
CA GLU A 301 5.86 -11.92 11.39
C GLU A 301 5.16 -11.65 12.73
N CYS A 302 4.67 -10.42 12.92
CA CYS A 302 3.67 -10.12 13.94
C CYS A 302 2.29 -10.24 13.30
N ASP A 303 1.68 -11.42 13.40
CA ASP A 303 0.48 -11.77 12.65
C ASP A 303 -0.70 -10.87 13.03
N SER A 304 -1.11 -10.04 12.06
CA SER A 304 -2.23 -9.10 12.19
C SER A 304 -3.55 -9.66 11.66
N THR A 305 -3.53 -10.89 11.14
CA THR A 305 -4.65 -11.54 10.45
C THR A 305 -5.38 -12.55 11.33
N GLU A 306 -4.67 -13.23 12.22
CA GLU A 306 -5.20 -14.26 13.10
C GLU A 306 -4.91 -13.97 14.59
N GLY A 307 -5.54 -14.73 15.48
CA GLY A 307 -5.41 -14.58 16.92
C GLY A 307 -6.63 -15.06 17.72
N CYS A 308 -6.55 -14.94 19.04
CA CYS A 308 -7.59 -15.40 19.97
C CYS A 308 -7.91 -16.90 19.90
N ASP A 309 -6.94 -17.72 19.50
CA ASP A 309 -7.03 -19.18 19.42
C ASP A 309 -5.82 -19.85 20.10
N ALA A 310 -5.72 -21.17 20.01
CA ALA A 310 -4.67 -21.92 20.67
C ALA A 310 -3.29 -21.77 20.02
N ASP A 311 -3.23 -21.45 18.73
CA ASP A 311 -1.96 -21.31 18.00
C ASP A 311 -1.28 -19.98 18.33
N HIS A 312 -2.07 -19.00 18.79
CA HIS A 312 -1.60 -17.66 19.18
C HIS A 312 -1.70 -17.40 20.69
N ASP A 313 -1.68 -18.44 21.54
CA ASP A 313 -1.80 -18.34 23.00
C ASP A 313 -2.99 -17.46 23.48
N TYR A 314 -4.08 -17.44 22.70
CA TYR A 314 -5.26 -16.61 22.89
C TYR A 314 -4.96 -15.10 23.05
N GLN A 315 -3.84 -14.63 22.51
CA GLN A 315 -3.50 -13.23 22.37
C GLN A 315 -4.27 -12.61 21.18
N PRO A 316 -4.58 -11.31 21.21
CA PRO A 316 -5.25 -10.66 20.10
C PRO A 316 -4.37 -10.60 18.85
N PRO A 317 -4.96 -10.47 17.66
CA PRO A 317 -4.19 -10.17 16.46
C PRO A 317 -3.29 -8.96 16.67
N CYS A 318 -2.08 -9.04 16.12
CA CYS A 318 -1.13 -7.95 16.17
C CYS A 318 -1.72 -6.70 15.50
N PRO A 319 -1.53 -5.49 16.07
CA PRO A 319 -1.82 -4.27 15.35
C PRO A 319 -0.98 -4.17 14.07
N ASN A 320 -1.47 -3.42 13.09
CA ASN A 320 -0.87 -3.38 11.76
C ASN A 320 0.35 -2.46 11.61
N ASN A 321 0.82 -1.87 12.71
CA ASN A 321 1.86 -0.85 12.72
C ASN A 321 2.91 -1.09 13.81
N ILE A 322 3.18 -2.37 14.06
CA ILE A 322 4.09 -2.86 15.10
C ILE A 322 5.46 -3.22 14.52
N VAL A 323 6.48 -2.84 15.27
CA VAL A 323 7.83 -3.43 15.19
C VAL A 323 8.04 -4.16 16.51
N ASP A 324 7.88 -5.47 16.50
CA ASP A 324 7.92 -6.26 17.72
C ASP A 324 9.36 -6.66 18.04
N ALA A 325 9.91 -6.15 19.13
CA ALA A 325 11.35 -6.01 19.28
C ALA A 325 11.93 -6.78 20.46
N SER A 326 13.03 -7.48 20.18
CA SER A 326 13.85 -8.16 21.19
C SER A 326 14.39 -7.21 22.26
N LYS A 327 14.72 -7.77 23.44
CA LYS A 327 15.32 -7.02 24.56
C LYS A 327 16.59 -6.26 24.15
N ALA A 328 17.40 -6.80 23.24
CA ALA A 328 18.59 -6.15 22.70
C ALA A 328 18.31 -4.84 21.98
N VAL A 329 17.22 -4.78 21.19
CA VAL A 329 16.80 -3.56 20.49
C VAL A 329 16.47 -2.46 21.50
N TRP A 330 15.66 -2.78 22.51
CA TRP A 330 15.30 -1.85 23.57
C TRP A 330 16.51 -1.34 24.36
N LYS A 331 17.44 -2.24 24.71
CA LYS A 331 18.72 -1.87 25.35
C LYS A 331 19.56 -0.94 24.48
N ALA A 332 19.66 -1.21 23.18
CA ALA A 332 20.42 -0.37 22.25
C ALA A 332 19.82 1.04 22.09
N LEU A 333 18.49 1.14 22.08
CA LEU A 333 17.76 2.42 22.11
C LEU A 333 17.90 3.15 23.46
N GLY A 334 18.51 2.52 24.48
CA GLY A 334 18.78 3.15 25.77
C GLY A 334 17.51 3.46 26.57
N VAL A 335 16.42 2.74 26.31
CA VAL A 335 15.16 2.89 27.05
C VAL A 335 15.30 2.12 28.37
N PRO A 336 14.98 2.73 29.53
CA PRO A 336 14.95 2.01 30.79
C PRO A 336 13.95 0.84 30.75
N GLU A 337 14.30 -0.31 31.34
CA GLU A 337 13.49 -1.54 31.28
C GLU A 337 12.02 -1.34 31.70
N GLY A 338 11.77 -0.53 32.72
CA GLY A 338 10.41 -0.21 33.17
C GLY A 338 9.56 0.60 32.20
N ASN A 339 10.14 1.08 31.09
CA ASN A 339 9.47 1.90 30.07
C ASN A 339 9.43 1.18 28.70
N TRP A 340 9.78 -0.11 28.64
CA TRP A 340 9.68 -0.87 27.39
C TRP A 340 8.19 -1.04 26.99
N GLY A 341 7.90 -0.92 25.70
CA GLY A 341 6.54 -0.88 25.13
C GLY A 341 5.90 0.51 25.03
N GLY A 342 6.56 1.59 25.49
CA GLY A 342 5.98 2.94 25.57
C GLY A 342 6.73 4.04 24.81
N LEU A 343 7.35 3.74 23.66
CA LEU A 343 8.17 4.69 22.90
C LEU A 343 7.75 4.75 21.43
N ASP A 344 7.33 5.91 20.93
CA ASP A 344 7.17 6.09 19.48
C ASP A 344 8.53 5.97 18.78
N ILE A 345 8.59 5.13 17.73
CA ILE A 345 9.79 4.99 16.90
C ILE A 345 9.51 5.37 15.45
N THR A 346 10.59 5.54 14.71
CA THR A 346 10.56 5.46 13.26
C THR A 346 11.52 4.39 12.77
N TRP A 347 11.21 3.79 11.62
CA TRP A 347 12.09 2.81 11.00
C TRP A 347 12.20 2.99 9.49
N SER A 348 13.29 2.47 8.92
CA SER A 348 13.52 2.41 7.48
C SER A 348 14.28 1.13 7.11
N ASP A 349 14.08 0.63 5.89
CA ASP A 349 14.96 -0.39 5.32
C ASP A 349 16.42 0.13 5.25
N VAL A 350 17.42 -0.77 5.34
CA VAL A 350 18.87 -0.45 5.37
C VAL A 350 19.59 -0.92 4.11
#